data_AF-A0A402D637-F1
#
_entry.id   AF-A0A402D637-F1
#
_cell.length_a   1.000
_cell.length_b   1.000
_cell.length_c   1.000
_cell.angle_alpha   90.00
_cell.angle_beta   90.00
_cell.angle_gamma   90.00
#
_symmetry.space_group_name_H-M   'P 1'
#
loop_
_entity.id
_entity.type
_entity.pdbx_description
1 polymer ?
#
loop_
_entity_poly.entity_id
_entity_poly.type
_entity_poly.pdbx_seq_one_letter_code
_entity_poly.pdbx_strand_id
1 'polypeptide(L)'
;MSLLINAPAVEQRLAQEAQRHGVPAEDYAVHILSTHLEPLNGAVALLQPYHATATAEEWTQKFDEWVEGHPQHEALPEGAFDRASFYEGRS
;
A
#
# COMPACT_ATOMS: atom_id res chain seq x y z
N MET A 1 -0.24 31.25 13.63
CA MET A 1 1.20 30.99 13.42
C MET A 1 1.49 31.30 11.97
N SER A 2 2.33 32.29 11.68
CA SER A 2 2.62 32.71 10.30
C SER A 2 3.91 32.02 9.84
N LEU A 3 3.80 31.16 8.83
CA LEU A 3 4.95 30.58 8.12
C LEU A 3 5.50 31.65 7.17
N LEU A 4 6.68 32.21 7.47
CA LEU A 4 7.40 33.11 6.57
C LEU A 4 8.43 32.30 5.80
N ILE A 5 8.13 31.99 4.53
CA ILE A 5 9.07 31.35 3.61
C ILE A 5 9.81 32.48 2.91
N ASN A 6 11.10 32.70 3.23
CA ASN A 6 11.91 33.75 2.60
C ASN A 6 12.27 33.38 1.15
N ALA A 7 11.29 33.40 0.25
CA ALA A 7 11.41 33.06 -1.16
C ALA A 7 10.40 33.86 -2.02
N PRO A 8 10.70 35.14 -2.34
CA PRO A 8 9.75 36.06 -2.98
C PRO A 8 9.20 35.57 -4.33
N ALA A 9 10.03 34.85 -5.11
CA ALA A 9 9.61 34.27 -6.39
C ALA A 9 8.61 33.11 -6.22
N VAL A 10 8.70 32.38 -5.10
CA VAL A 10 7.78 31.29 -4.77
C VAL A 10 6.45 31.87 -4.28
N GLU A 11 6.48 32.91 -3.46
CA GLU A 11 5.28 33.61 -2.99
C GLU A 11 4.46 34.20 -4.13
N GLN A 12 5.11 34.84 -5.11
CA GLN A 12 4.43 35.37 -6.30
C GLN A 12 3.78 34.26 -7.14
N ARG A 13 4.49 33.15 -7.34
CA ARG A 13 3.98 32.03 -8.10
C ARG A 13 2.81 31.34 -7.38
N LEU A 14 2.91 31.19 -6.06
CA LEU A 14 1.84 30.66 -5.22
C LEU A 14 0.58 31.53 -5.29
N ALA A 15 0.73 32.86 -5.19
CA ALA A 15 -0.38 33.79 -5.29
C ALA A 15 -1.08 33.73 -6.66
N GLN A 16 -0.31 33.62 -7.76
CA GLN A 16 -0.86 33.48 -9.11
C GLN A 16 -1.66 32.20 -9.29
N GLU A 17 -1.14 31.07 -8.81
CA GLU A 17 -1.86 29.79 -8.90
C GLU A 17 -3.08 29.78 -7.99
N ALA A 18 -2.98 30.28 -6.76
CA ALA A 18 -4.12 30.39 -5.85
C ALA A 18 -5.26 31.22 -6.46
N GLN A 19 -4.93 32.32 -7.14
CA GLN A 19 -5.91 33.14 -7.83
C GLN A 19 -6.57 32.42 -9.02
N ARG A 20 -5.84 31.58 -9.76
CA ARG A 20 -6.43 30.73 -10.82
C ARG A 20 -7.39 29.69 -10.26
N HIS A 21 -7.11 29.18 -9.08
CA HIS A 21 -7.96 28.22 -8.36
C HIS A 21 -9.08 28.90 -7.54
N GLY A 22 -9.14 30.23 -7.51
CA GLY A 22 -10.18 30.99 -6.81
C GLY A 22 -10.09 30.90 -5.29
N VAL A 23 -8.93 30.58 -4.73
CA VAL A 23 -8.71 30.38 -3.29
C VAL A 23 -7.63 31.33 -2.75
N PRO A 24 -7.65 31.65 -1.44
CA PRO A 24 -6.56 32.36 -0.78
C PRO A 24 -5.22 31.62 -0.91
N ALA A 25 -4.11 32.36 -0.99
CA ALA A 25 -2.77 31.78 -1.14
C ALA A 25 -2.38 30.85 0.01
N GLU A 26 -2.83 31.15 1.23
CA GLU A 26 -2.62 30.33 2.42
C GLU A 26 -3.34 28.98 2.31
N ASP A 27 -4.61 28.99 1.92
CA ASP A 27 -5.42 27.79 1.73
C ASP A 27 -4.88 26.92 0.59
N TYR A 28 -4.39 27.56 -0.48
CA TYR A 28 -3.74 26.86 -1.59
C TYR A 28 -2.40 26.22 -1.18
N ALA A 29 -1.61 26.90 -0.34
CA ALA A 29 -0.40 26.32 0.22
C ALA A 29 -0.72 25.11 1.12
N VAL A 30 -1.74 25.23 1.97
CA VAL A 30 -2.22 24.09 2.78
C VAL A 30 -2.68 22.95 1.88
N HIS A 31 -3.41 23.22 0.80
CA HIS A 31 -3.84 22.19 -0.15
C HIS A 31 -2.67 21.49 -0.84
N ILE A 32 -1.65 22.23 -1.29
CA ILE A 32 -0.41 21.66 -1.85
C ILE A 32 0.29 20.80 -0.79
N LEU A 33 0.45 21.33 0.42
CA LEU A 33 1.10 20.61 1.52
C LEU A 33 0.31 19.36 1.88
N SER A 34 -1.02 19.39 1.98
CA SER A 34 -1.83 18.19 2.22
C SER A 34 -1.72 17.19 1.08
N THR A 35 -1.81 17.63 -0.17
CA THR A 35 -1.75 16.73 -1.35
C THR A 35 -0.38 16.06 -1.51
N HIS A 36 0.71 16.77 -1.18
CA HIS A 36 2.07 16.28 -1.33
C HIS A 36 2.70 15.72 -0.05
N LEU A 37 2.16 16.06 1.14
CA LEU A 37 2.59 15.52 2.44
C LEU A 37 1.67 14.43 2.98
N GLU A 38 0.41 14.27 2.55
CA GLU A 38 -0.36 13.06 2.89
C GLU A 38 0.34 11.77 2.42
N PRO A 39 1.01 11.73 1.25
CA PRO A 39 1.86 10.61 0.89
C PRO A 39 3.11 10.46 1.78
N LEU A 40 3.48 11.44 2.60
CA LEU A 40 4.67 11.44 3.47
C LEU A 40 4.33 11.21 4.95
N ASN A 41 3.17 11.67 5.43
CA ASN A 41 2.64 11.41 6.77
C ASN A 41 1.73 10.18 6.81
N GLY A 42 1.12 9.83 5.68
CA GLY A 42 0.43 8.57 5.40
C GLY A 42 1.31 7.57 4.63
N ALA A 43 2.62 7.81 4.53
CA ALA A 43 3.61 6.78 4.28
C ALA A 43 3.72 5.86 5.52
N VAL A 44 2.70 5.08 5.89
CA VAL A 44 2.59 3.75 5.29
C VAL A 44 3.08 3.81 3.86
N ALA A 45 4.41 3.73 3.71
CA ALA A 45 5.00 3.28 2.46
C ALA A 45 4.06 2.22 1.93
N LEU A 46 3.65 2.31 0.67
CA LEU A 46 3.07 1.16 -0.03
C LEU A 46 4.08 0.03 0.16
N LEU A 47 3.96 -0.68 1.29
CA LEU A 47 4.69 -1.88 1.62
C LEU A 47 4.06 -2.81 0.62
N GLN A 48 4.70 -2.84 -0.54
CA GLN A 48 4.40 -3.76 -1.60
C GLN A 48 4.18 -5.10 -0.89
N PRO A 49 3.03 -5.75 -1.15
CA PRO A 49 2.66 -6.93 -0.39
C PRO A 49 3.81 -7.92 -0.46
N TYR A 50 4.05 -8.69 0.61
CA TYR A 50 5.25 -9.53 0.74
C TYR A 50 5.54 -10.38 -0.52
N HIS A 51 4.50 -10.85 -1.21
CA HIS A 51 4.64 -11.60 -2.46
C HIS A 51 5.27 -10.83 -3.63
N ALA A 52 5.16 -9.51 -3.64
CA ALA A 52 5.71 -8.63 -4.66
C ALA A 52 7.17 -8.21 -4.35
N THR A 53 7.65 -8.39 -3.11
CA THR A 53 8.98 -7.95 -2.67
C THR A 53 9.91 -9.08 -2.26
N ALA A 54 9.37 -10.22 -1.84
CA ALA A 54 10.16 -11.32 -1.31
C ALA A 54 10.98 -12.02 -2.39
N THR A 55 12.24 -12.29 -2.07
CA THR A 55 13.14 -13.12 -2.85
C THR A 55 12.78 -14.60 -2.74
N ALA A 56 13.33 -15.44 -3.62
CA ALA A 56 13.11 -16.88 -3.57
C ALA A 56 13.59 -17.52 -2.26
N GLU A 57 14.68 -17.00 -1.69
CA GLU A 57 15.25 -17.48 -0.42
C GLU A 57 14.31 -17.16 0.76
N GLU A 58 13.79 -15.93 0.81
CA GLU A 58 12.84 -15.50 1.83
C GLU A 58 11.51 -16.27 1.75
N TRP A 59 11.04 -16.57 0.53
CA TRP A 59 9.88 -17.43 0.32
C TRP A 59 10.09 -18.86 0.83
N THR A 60 11.27 -19.42 0.57
CA THR A 60 11.62 -20.77 1.03
C THR A 60 11.64 -20.81 2.56
N GLN A 61 12.29 -19.82 3.19
CA GLN A 61 12.32 -19.70 4.64
C GLN A 61 10.90 -19.58 5.23
N LYS A 62 10.02 -18.76 4.66
CA LYS A 62 8.65 -18.62 5.15
C LYS A 62 7.82 -19.89 4.98
N PHE A 63 8.07 -20.64 3.92
CA PHE A 63 7.44 -21.93 3.73
C PHE A 63 7.91 -22.94 4.77
N ASP A 64 9.22 -23.01 5.05
CA ASP A 64 9.77 -23.90 6.06
C ASP A 64 9.24 -23.57 7.47
N GLU A 65 9.19 -22.28 7.85
CA GLU A 65 8.56 -21.81 9.09
C GLU A 65 7.08 -22.24 9.19
N TRP A 66 6.35 -22.18 8.08
CA TRP A 66 4.96 -22.63 8.03
C TRP A 66 4.84 -24.15 8.21
N VAL A 67 5.69 -24.94 7.54
CA VAL A 67 5.73 -26.41 7.67
C VAL A 67 6.07 -26.83 9.10
N GLU A 68 7.05 -26.18 9.73
CA GLU A 68 7.44 -26.46 11.13
C GLU A 68 6.31 -26.13 12.11
N GLY A 69 5.54 -25.08 11.84
CA GLY A 69 4.37 -24.69 12.63
C GLY A 69 3.11 -25.53 12.39
N HIS A 70 3.09 -26.34 11.32
CA HIS A 70 1.96 -27.18 10.94
C HIS A 70 2.40 -28.65 10.91
N PRO A 71 2.48 -29.31 12.09
CA PRO A 71 2.78 -30.73 12.14
C PRO A 71 1.79 -31.47 11.24
N GLN A 72 2.32 -32.25 10.29
CA GLN A 72 1.60 -32.92 9.21
C GLN A 72 0.16 -33.25 9.60
N HIS A 73 -0.78 -32.48 9.05
CA HIS A 73 -2.18 -32.82 9.16
C HIS A 73 -2.41 -34.19 8.51
N GLU A 74 -3.34 -34.94 9.12
CA GLU A 74 -3.77 -36.28 8.74
C GLU A 74 -3.67 -36.54 7.25
N ALA A 75 -3.13 -37.70 6.88
CA ALA A 75 -3.04 -38.14 5.50
C ALA A 75 -4.38 -37.87 4.81
N LEU A 76 -4.33 -37.16 3.67
CA LEU A 76 -5.52 -36.86 2.90
C LEU A 76 -6.31 -38.17 2.67
N PRO A 77 -7.63 -38.18 2.91
CA PRO A 77 -8.43 -39.38 2.74
C PRO A 77 -8.26 -39.91 1.31
N GLU A 78 -8.29 -41.24 1.12
CA GLU A 78 -7.95 -41.90 -0.16
C GLU A 78 -8.76 -41.37 -1.37
N GLY A 79 -9.93 -40.74 -1.15
CA GLY A 79 -10.75 -40.10 -2.18
C GLY A 79 -10.47 -38.62 -2.48
N ALA A 80 -9.51 -37.98 -1.80
CA ALA A 80 -9.22 -36.54 -1.97
C ALA A 80 -8.71 -36.18 -3.38
N PHE A 81 -8.21 -37.16 -4.12
CA PHE A 81 -7.74 -37.00 -5.49
C PHE A 81 -8.71 -37.60 -6.54
N ASP A 82 -9.87 -38.12 -6.11
CA ASP A 82 -10.87 -38.62 -7.06
C ASP A 82 -11.57 -37.45 -7.76
N ARG A 83 -11.36 -37.34 -9.08
CA ARG A 83 -11.98 -36.31 -9.92
C ARG A 83 -13.51 -36.33 -9.86
N ALA A 84 -14.12 -37.47 -9.51
CA ALA A 84 -15.58 -37.57 -9.38
C ALA A 84 -16.13 -36.79 -8.17
N SER A 85 -15.37 -36.72 -7.07
CA SER A 85 -15.73 -36.01 -5.83
C SER A 85 -15.87 -34.49 -6.03
N PHE A 86 -15.07 -33.89 -6.93
CA PHE A 86 -15.13 -32.45 -7.21
C PHE A 86 -16.43 -31.97 -7.87
N TYR A 87 -17.21 -32.88 -8.48
CA TYR A 87 -18.44 -32.56 -9.21
C TYR A 87 -19.70 -33.18 -8.58
N GLU A 88 -19.59 -34.00 -7.53
CA GLU A 88 -20.75 -34.46 -6.78
C GLU A 88 -21.45 -33.25 -6.13
N GLY A 89 -22.67 -32.97 -6.59
CA GLY A 89 -23.47 -31.80 -6.18
C GLY A 89 -23.67 -30.73 -7.25
N ARG A 90 -23.17 -30.92 -8.49
CA ARG A 90 -23.43 -30.02 -9.63
C ARG A 90 -24.47 -30.55 -10.65
N SER A 91 -25.34 -31.49 -10.26
CA SER A 91 -26.46 -31.97 -11.09
C SER A 91 -27.80 -31.50 -10.58
#